data_AF-A0A444JYE1-F1
#
_entry.id   AF-A0A444JYE1-F1
#
_cell.length_a   1.000
_cell.length_b   1.000
_cell.length_c   1.000
_cell.angle_alpha   90.00
_cell.angle_beta   90.00
_cell.angle_gamma   90.00
#
_symmetry.space_group_name_H-M   'P 1'
#
loop_
_entity.id
_entity.type
_entity.pdbx_description
1 polymer ?
#
loop_
_entity_poly.entity_id
_entity_poly.type
_entity_poly.pdbx_seq_one_letter_code
_entity_poly.pdbx_strand_id
1 'polypeptide(L)'
;PQLVAAFHSLVGFAAVMVAAAAIYAPESFGIGTAGDIHAQALVEMSLGVAIGAITFTGSVIAFLKLDGRMSGKPIMIGGRHLINIVLGVALVVLIVLLVGTESKLVFWLIVAASLVLGVLLIIPIGGADMPVVVSMLNSYSGWAAAALGFTLGNLALIITGALVGSSGAILSYIMCKGMNRSFISVILGGFGGETAAASDDGIERTVKQGSADDAAYLMMNAQKVIIVPGYGMAVAQAQHALREMADKLKANGVEVKYAIHPVAGRMPGHMNVLLAEANVPYDE
;
A
#
# COMPACT_ATOMS: atom_id res chain seq x y z
N PRO A 1 6.79 6.23 -4.96
CA PRO A 1 5.94 5.53 -3.96
C PRO A 1 4.95 6.47 -3.25
N GLN A 2 5.43 7.61 -2.75
CA GLN A 2 4.64 8.66 -2.13
C GLN A 2 3.54 9.21 -3.08
N LEU A 3 3.84 9.43 -4.36
CA LEU A 3 2.84 9.88 -5.34
C LEU A 3 1.67 8.89 -5.49
N VAL A 4 1.96 7.59 -5.48
CA VAL A 4 0.94 6.54 -5.56
C VAL A 4 0.03 6.59 -4.34
N ALA A 5 0.60 6.73 -3.13
CA ALA A 5 -0.18 6.95 -1.91
C ALA A 5 -1.04 8.23 -2.01
N ALA A 6 -0.49 9.33 -2.53
CA ALA A 6 -1.25 10.56 -2.72
C ALA A 6 -2.45 10.35 -3.67
N PHE A 7 -2.29 9.63 -4.77
CA PHE A 7 -3.41 9.33 -5.68
C PHE A 7 -4.52 8.51 -5.02
N HIS A 8 -4.19 7.47 -4.24
CA HIS A 8 -5.20 6.70 -3.51
C HIS A 8 -5.98 7.57 -2.53
N SER A 9 -5.33 8.58 -1.93
CA SER A 9 -6.03 9.52 -1.06
C SER A 9 -7.11 10.30 -1.82
N LEU A 10 -6.81 10.77 -3.03
CA LEU A 10 -7.77 11.50 -3.86
C LEU A 10 -8.95 10.62 -4.28
N VAL A 11 -8.70 9.35 -4.60
CA VAL A 11 -9.77 8.38 -4.90
C VAL A 11 -10.67 8.17 -3.68
N GLY A 12 -10.08 8.00 -2.50
CA GLY A 12 -10.84 7.87 -1.25
C GLY A 12 -11.68 9.11 -0.94
N PHE A 13 -11.13 10.30 -1.14
CA PHE A 13 -11.85 11.56 -0.96
C PHE A 13 -12.99 11.72 -1.98
N ALA A 14 -12.75 11.39 -3.25
CA ALA A 14 -13.78 11.39 -4.29
C ALA A 14 -14.93 10.44 -3.93
N ALA A 15 -14.64 9.25 -3.41
CA ALA A 15 -15.66 8.31 -2.93
C ALA A 15 -16.54 8.93 -1.83
N VAL A 16 -15.94 9.66 -0.87
CA VAL A 16 -16.70 10.37 0.17
C VAL A 16 -17.60 11.45 -0.42
N MET A 17 -17.10 12.23 -1.39
CA MET A 17 -17.87 13.27 -2.05
C MET A 17 -19.01 12.71 -2.92
N VAL A 18 -18.79 11.60 -3.61
CA VAL A 18 -19.83 10.92 -4.39
C VAL A 18 -20.92 10.37 -3.49
N ALA A 19 -20.56 9.73 -2.37
CA ALA A 19 -21.53 9.27 -1.38
C ALA A 19 -22.33 10.44 -0.76
N ALA A 20 -21.65 11.56 -0.47
CA ALA A 20 -22.32 12.77 -0.01
C ALA A 20 -23.28 13.31 -1.08
N ALA A 21 -22.90 13.33 -2.36
CA ALA A 21 -23.82 13.72 -3.42
C ALA A 21 -25.05 12.79 -3.49
N ALA A 22 -24.85 11.48 -3.37
CA ALA A 22 -25.91 10.48 -3.42
C ALA A 22 -26.94 10.64 -2.28
N ILE A 23 -26.50 10.88 -1.04
CA ILE A 23 -27.44 11.06 0.08
C ILE A 23 -28.17 12.41 0.07
N TYR A 24 -27.57 13.46 -0.53
CA TYR A 24 -28.20 14.78 -0.62
C TYR A 24 -29.11 14.95 -1.84
N ALA A 25 -28.86 14.19 -2.92
CA ALA A 25 -29.63 14.23 -4.16
C ALA A 25 -29.96 12.82 -4.69
N PRO A 26 -30.69 11.99 -3.91
CA PRO A 26 -30.95 10.59 -4.28
C PRO A 26 -31.70 10.44 -5.61
N GLU A 27 -32.58 11.38 -5.93
CA GLU A 27 -33.36 11.40 -7.17
C GLU A 27 -32.45 11.51 -8.41
N SER A 28 -31.37 12.29 -8.32
CA SER A 28 -30.42 12.49 -9.42
C SER A 28 -29.65 11.23 -9.79
N PHE A 29 -29.60 10.26 -8.88
CA PHE A 29 -28.91 8.99 -9.07
C PHE A 29 -29.89 7.80 -9.17
N GLY A 30 -31.20 8.04 -9.18
CA GLY A 30 -32.21 7.00 -9.30
C GLY A 30 -32.28 6.04 -8.10
N ILE A 31 -31.86 6.48 -6.91
CA ILE A 31 -31.78 5.64 -5.70
C ILE A 31 -32.93 5.86 -4.71
N GLY A 32 -33.95 6.63 -5.11
CA GLY A 32 -35.12 6.95 -4.29
C GLY A 32 -35.34 8.46 -4.17
N THR A 33 -36.14 8.86 -3.19
CA THR A 33 -36.43 10.28 -2.88
C THR A 33 -35.93 10.62 -1.48
N ALA A 34 -35.85 11.91 -1.14
CA ALA A 34 -35.39 12.30 0.19
C ALA A 34 -36.40 11.83 1.27
N GLY A 35 -35.97 10.93 2.16
CA GLY A 35 -36.83 10.30 3.17
C GLY A 35 -37.40 8.94 2.76
N ASP A 36 -37.10 8.48 1.54
CA ASP A 36 -37.44 7.15 1.04
C ASP A 36 -36.35 6.69 0.03
N ILE A 37 -35.13 6.55 0.54
CA ILE A 37 -33.98 6.04 -0.23
C ILE A 37 -33.99 4.52 -0.13
N HIS A 38 -33.72 3.82 -1.25
CA HIS A 38 -33.65 2.37 -1.26
C HIS A 38 -32.63 1.88 -0.22
N ALA A 39 -33.07 1.00 0.69
CA ALA A 39 -32.23 0.45 1.75
C ALA A 39 -30.94 -0.21 1.21
N GLN A 40 -31.02 -0.86 0.04
CA GLN A 40 -29.86 -1.41 -0.65
C GLN A 40 -28.82 -0.32 -0.97
N ALA A 41 -29.25 0.80 -1.57
CA ALA A 41 -28.37 1.91 -1.91
C ALA A 41 -27.74 2.54 -0.66
N LEU A 42 -28.49 2.64 0.44
CA LEU A 42 -27.96 3.12 1.73
C LEU A 42 -26.85 2.21 2.27
N VAL A 43 -27.00 0.89 2.19
CA VAL A 43 -25.96 -0.07 2.61
C VAL A 43 -24.72 0.04 1.72
N GLU A 44 -24.89 -0.01 0.41
CA GLU A 44 -23.78 0.06 -0.57
C GLU A 44 -23.01 1.38 -0.44
N MET A 45 -23.73 2.50 -0.34
CA MET A 45 -23.16 3.83 -0.16
C MET A 45 -22.39 3.94 1.15
N SER A 46 -22.95 3.39 2.24
CA SER A 46 -22.32 3.39 3.57
C SER A 46 -21.00 2.62 3.59
N LEU A 47 -20.94 1.47 2.91
CA LEU A 47 -19.71 0.70 2.77
C LEU A 47 -18.70 1.45 1.90
N GLY A 48 -19.14 2.01 0.77
CA GLY A 48 -18.29 2.80 -0.12
C GLY A 48 -17.66 4.01 0.56
N VAL A 49 -18.46 4.79 1.30
CA VAL A 49 -17.97 5.97 2.03
C VAL A 49 -17.02 5.60 3.17
N ALA A 50 -17.32 4.53 3.92
CA ALA A 50 -16.46 4.09 5.03
C ALA A 50 -15.08 3.64 4.51
N ILE A 51 -15.06 2.79 3.49
CA ILE A 51 -13.81 2.33 2.85
C ILE A 51 -13.07 3.51 2.21
N GLY A 52 -13.78 4.41 1.53
CA GLY A 52 -13.21 5.61 0.92
C GLY A 52 -12.54 6.54 1.93
N ALA A 53 -13.20 6.82 3.06
CA ALA A 53 -12.66 7.66 4.14
C ALA A 53 -11.45 7.03 4.85
N ILE A 54 -11.49 5.71 5.11
CA ILE A 54 -10.32 4.95 5.62
C ILE A 54 -9.16 5.06 4.62
N THR A 55 -9.46 4.90 3.33
CA THR A 55 -8.46 4.96 2.26
C THR A 55 -7.85 6.36 2.17
N PHE A 56 -8.65 7.42 2.27
CA PHE A 56 -8.19 8.80 2.22
C PHE A 56 -7.15 9.07 3.32
N THR A 57 -7.54 8.90 4.57
CA THR A 57 -6.66 9.18 5.71
C THR A 57 -5.49 8.21 5.82
N GLY A 58 -5.71 6.93 5.58
CA GLY A 58 -4.64 5.94 5.56
C GLY A 58 -3.58 6.27 4.51
N SER A 59 -4.02 6.68 3.33
CA SER A 59 -3.14 7.10 2.24
C SER A 59 -2.38 8.39 2.54
N VAL A 60 -3.01 9.35 3.22
CA VAL A 60 -2.32 10.56 3.69
C VAL A 60 -1.20 10.21 4.68
N ILE A 61 -1.46 9.33 5.65
CA ILE A 61 -0.42 8.90 6.61
C ILE A 61 0.71 8.14 5.88
N ALA A 62 0.37 7.24 4.95
CA ALA A 62 1.35 6.53 4.16
C ALA A 62 2.22 7.49 3.32
N PHE A 63 1.60 8.50 2.69
CA PHE A 63 2.30 9.56 1.98
C PHE A 63 3.28 10.31 2.90
N LEU A 64 2.82 10.79 4.06
CA LEU A 64 3.65 11.55 5.00
C LEU A 64 4.85 10.74 5.50
N LYS A 65 4.68 9.43 5.75
CA LYS A 65 5.77 8.54 6.17
C LYS A 65 6.76 8.26 5.04
N LEU A 66 6.28 8.08 3.81
CA LEU A 66 7.14 7.83 2.65
C LEU A 66 7.91 9.08 2.21
N ASP A 67 7.31 10.26 2.36
CA ASP A 67 7.93 11.57 2.08
C ASP A 67 8.92 12.02 3.19
N GLY A 68 8.87 11.38 4.36
CA GLY A 68 9.73 11.73 5.51
C GLY A 68 9.24 12.90 6.36
N ARG A 69 8.08 13.49 6.02
CA ARG A 69 7.41 14.50 6.87
C ARG A 69 6.87 13.91 8.18
N MET A 70 6.64 12.60 8.21
CA MET A 70 6.31 11.83 9.40
C MET A 70 7.37 10.75 9.61
N SER A 71 7.70 10.46 10.88
CA SER A 71 8.64 9.40 11.22
C SER A 71 8.18 8.05 10.67
N GLY A 72 9.12 7.31 10.05
CA GLY A 72 8.89 5.93 9.61
C GLY A 72 8.86 4.92 10.75
N LYS A 73 9.14 5.31 12.00
CA LYS A 73 9.05 4.40 13.15
C LYS A 73 7.58 4.12 13.49
N PRO A 74 7.21 2.86 13.81
CA PRO A 74 5.91 2.54 14.38
C PRO A 74 5.56 3.44 15.57
N ILE A 75 4.42 4.15 15.50
CA ILE A 75 3.90 4.92 16.63
C ILE A 75 2.84 4.07 17.31
N MET A 76 3.15 3.57 18.50
CA MET A 76 2.28 2.63 19.23
C MET A 76 1.34 3.40 20.15
N ILE A 77 0.04 3.14 20.03
CA ILE A 77 -1.00 3.69 20.90
C ILE A 77 -1.44 2.60 21.88
N GLY A 78 -1.50 2.93 23.18
CA GLY A 78 -2.01 2.01 24.20
C GLY A 78 -3.45 1.59 23.92
N GLY A 79 -3.74 0.29 24.00
CA GLY A 79 -5.09 -0.23 23.77
C GLY A 79 -5.60 -0.13 22.32
N ARG A 80 -4.75 0.13 21.32
CA ARG A 80 -5.14 0.34 19.92
C ARG A 80 -6.09 -0.73 19.35
N HIS A 81 -5.89 -1.99 19.71
CA HIS A 81 -6.69 -3.09 19.18
C HIS A 81 -8.13 -2.98 19.67
N LEU A 82 -8.31 -2.66 20.96
CA LEU A 82 -9.62 -2.39 21.53
C LEU A 82 -10.25 -1.16 20.89
N ILE A 83 -9.50 -0.06 20.73
CA ILE A 83 -9.98 1.18 20.09
C ILE A 83 -10.46 0.90 18.65
N ASN A 84 -9.65 0.18 17.87
CA ASN A 84 -9.99 -0.16 16.49
C ASN A 84 -11.21 -1.09 16.40
N ILE A 85 -11.34 -2.05 17.32
CA ILE A 85 -12.52 -2.93 17.41
C ILE A 85 -13.76 -2.12 17.75
N VAL A 86 -13.67 -1.23 18.76
CA VAL A 86 -14.79 -0.36 19.16
C VAL A 86 -15.22 0.54 18.01
N LEU A 87 -14.26 1.15 17.29
CA LEU A 87 -14.57 1.95 16.10
C LEU A 87 -15.19 1.10 14.98
N GLY A 88 -14.70 -0.11 14.75
CA GLY A 88 -15.27 -1.04 13.76
C GLY A 88 -16.71 -1.42 14.09
N VAL A 89 -17.00 -1.75 15.35
CA VAL A 89 -18.36 -2.04 15.81
C VAL A 89 -19.24 -0.80 15.72
N ALA A 90 -18.73 0.37 16.12
CA ALA A 90 -19.46 1.63 16.02
C ALA A 90 -19.82 1.96 14.57
N LEU A 91 -18.93 1.69 13.61
CA LEU A 91 -19.23 1.84 12.18
C LEU A 91 -20.40 0.94 11.77
N VAL A 92 -20.39 -0.35 12.13
CA VAL A 92 -21.50 -1.26 11.82
C VAL A 92 -22.82 -0.75 12.39
N VAL A 93 -22.83 -0.30 13.65
CA VAL A 93 -24.02 0.28 14.31
C VAL A 93 -24.50 1.53 13.58
N LEU A 94 -23.58 2.44 13.22
CA LEU A 94 -23.93 3.67 12.50
C LEU A 94 -24.48 3.37 11.10
N ILE A 95 -24.00 2.34 10.42
CA ILE A 95 -24.55 1.91 9.12
C ILE A 95 -26.00 1.44 9.29
N VAL A 96 -26.27 0.58 10.28
CA VAL A 96 -27.64 0.12 10.57
C VAL A 96 -28.55 1.30 10.92
N LEU A 97 -28.05 2.26 11.71
CA LEU A 97 -28.79 3.48 12.03
C LEU A 97 -29.05 4.34 10.80
N LEU A 98 -28.09 4.46 9.87
CA LEU A 98 -28.29 5.23 8.64
C LEU A 98 -29.38 4.61 7.79
N VAL A 99 -29.37 3.29 7.62
CA VAL A 99 -30.39 2.57 6.84
C VAL A 99 -31.79 2.76 7.44
N GLY A 100 -31.92 2.84 8.76
CA GLY A 100 -33.21 3.03 9.42
C GLY A 100 -33.68 4.48 9.56
N THR A 101 -32.79 5.47 9.43
CA THR A 101 -33.11 6.88 9.74
C THR A 101 -32.86 7.86 8.59
N GLU A 102 -32.08 7.46 7.59
CA GLU A 102 -31.57 8.33 6.51
C GLU A 102 -30.90 9.62 7.00
N SER A 103 -30.45 9.61 8.25
CA SER A 103 -29.95 10.81 8.91
C SER A 103 -28.60 11.22 8.32
N LYS A 104 -28.57 12.42 7.73
CA LYS A 104 -27.34 13.07 7.24
C LYS A 104 -26.29 13.23 8.35
N LEU A 105 -26.72 13.40 9.60
CA LEU A 105 -25.81 13.43 10.73
C LEU A 105 -25.11 12.08 10.92
N VAL A 106 -25.87 10.98 10.87
CA VAL A 106 -25.32 9.62 10.99
C VAL A 106 -24.35 9.33 9.84
N PHE A 107 -24.66 9.77 8.62
CA PHE A 107 -23.75 9.69 7.48
C PHE A 107 -22.39 10.35 7.77
N TRP A 108 -22.40 11.60 8.25
CA TRP A 108 -21.15 12.30 8.58
C TRP A 108 -20.43 11.72 9.80
N LEU A 109 -21.14 11.08 10.73
CA LEU A 109 -20.53 10.30 11.80
C LEU A 109 -19.81 9.06 11.29
N ILE A 110 -20.34 8.37 10.28
CA ILE A 110 -19.65 7.25 9.59
C ILE A 110 -18.37 7.77 8.94
N VAL A 111 -18.43 8.90 8.24
CA VAL A 111 -17.26 9.54 7.62
C VAL A 111 -16.21 9.85 8.69
N ALA A 112 -16.60 10.57 9.76
CA ALA A 112 -15.67 10.97 10.82
C ALA A 112 -15.01 9.76 11.51
N ALA A 113 -15.80 8.74 11.87
CA ALA A 113 -15.28 7.51 12.48
C ALA A 113 -14.32 6.77 11.54
N SER A 114 -14.64 6.72 10.24
CA SER A 114 -13.81 6.07 9.21
C SER A 114 -12.50 6.82 8.96
N LEU A 115 -12.52 8.16 8.97
CA LEU A 115 -11.32 8.99 8.90
C LEU A 115 -10.40 8.73 10.09
N VAL A 116 -10.94 8.67 11.30
CA VAL A 116 -10.16 8.36 12.51
C VAL A 116 -9.59 6.94 12.43
N LEU A 117 -10.41 5.97 12.02
CA LEU A 117 -9.98 4.58 11.89
C LEU A 117 -8.85 4.43 10.87
N GLY A 118 -8.92 5.10 9.72
CA GLY A 118 -7.85 5.06 8.71
C GLY A 118 -6.53 5.60 9.24
N VAL A 119 -6.56 6.67 10.03
CA VAL A 119 -5.35 7.17 10.74
C VAL A 119 -4.81 6.12 11.72
N LEU A 120 -5.67 5.58 12.59
CA LEU A 120 -5.27 4.64 13.64
C LEU A 120 -4.76 3.29 13.12
N LEU A 121 -5.23 2.85 11.95
CA LEU A 121 -4.75 1.62 11.32
C LEU A 121 -3.33 1.78 10.72
N ILE A 122 -2.99 2.94 10.17
CA ILE A 122 -1.73 3.12 9.42
C ILE A 122 -0.59 3.71 10.27
N ILE A 123 -0.90 4.54 11.28
CA ILE A 123 0.08 5.09 12.23
C ILE A 123 1.00 4.03 12.89
N PRO A 124 0.54 2.84 13.31
CA PRO A 124 1.41 1.85 13.93
C PRO A 124 2.29 1.06 12.95
N ILE A 125 2.07 1.18 11.64
CA ILE A 125 2.82 0.38 10.66
C ILE A 125 4.17 1.06 10.37
N GLY A 126 5.25 0.28 10.30
CA GLY A 126 6.61 0.79 10.06
C GLY A 126 6.85 1.22 8.62
N GLY A 127 7.81 2.13 8.42
CA GLY A 127 8.22 2.66 7.13
C GLY A 127 8.65 1.60 6.11
N ALA A 128 9.28 0.52 6.59
CA ALA A 128 9.69 -0.63 5.78
C ALA A 128 8.49 -1.41 5.20
N ASP A 129 7.36 -1.42 5.92
CA ASP A 129 6.14 -2.14 5.54
C ASP A 129 5.15 -1.26 4.75
N MET A 130 5.44 0.04 4.63
CA MET A 130 4.60 0.99 3.87
C MET A 130 4.30 0.55 2.43
N PRO A 131 5.20 -0.13 1.68
CA PRO A 131 4.86 -0.59 0.34
C PRO A 131 3.65 -1.54 0.32
N VAL A 132 3.52 -2.42 1.32
CA VAL A 132 2.36 -3.31 1.48
C VAL A 132 1.10 -2.51 1.77
N VAL A 133 1.22 -1.52 2.67
CA VAL A 133 0.10 -0.62 3.02
C VAL A 133 -0.40 0.14 1.79
N VAL A 134 0.49 0.66 0.95
CA VAL A 134 0.11 1.36 -0.28
C VAL A 134 -0.65 0.44 -1.23
N SER A 135 -0.22 -0.82 -1.38
CA SER A 135 -0.93 -1.82 -2.18
C SER A 135 -2.29 -2.20 -1.59
N MET A 136 -2.40 -2.27 -0.26
CA MET A 136 -3.66 -2.54 0.42
C MET A 136 -4.66 -1.39 0.24
N LEU A 137 -4.20 -0.14 0.39
CA LEU A 137 -5.01 1.05 0.19
C LEU A 137 -5.45 1.18 -1.28
N ASN A 138 -4.65 0.71 -2.24
CA ASN A 138 -5.08 0.56 -3.63
C ASN A 138 -6.29 -0.39 -3.74
N SER A 139 -6.23 -1.55 -3.07
CA SER A 139 -7.36 -2.48 -3.03
C SER A 139 -8.61 -1.83 -2.45
N TYR A 140 -8.49 -1.12 -1.33
CA TYR A 140 -9.60 -0.42 -0.70
C TYR A 140 -10.20 0.65 -1.61
N SER A 141 -9.37 1.39 -2.34
CA SER A 141 -9.85 2.36 -3.33
C SER A 141 -10.72 1.71 -4.41
N GLY A 142 -10.36 0.51 -4.87
CA GLY A 142 -11.15 -0.28 -5.82
C GLY A 142 -12.47 -0.76 -5.23
N TRP A 143 -12.46 -1.29 -4.00
CA TRP A 143 -13.68 -1.74 -3.33
C TRP A 143 -14.64 -0.59 -2.99
N ALA A 144 -14.12 0.58 -2.64
CA ALA A 144 -14.93 1.79 -2.45
C ALA A 144 -15.60 2.22 -3.77
N ALA A 145 -14.85 2.21 -4.88
CA ALA A 145 -15.38 2.50 -6.20
C ALA A 145 -16.44 1.50 -6.65
N ALA A 146 -16.24 0.20 -6.38
CA ALA A 146 -17.21 -0.84 -6.71
C ALA A 146 -18.51 -0.69 -5.90
N ALA A 147 -18.40 -0.44 -4.59
CA ALA A 147 -19.56 -0.22 -3.72
C ALA A 147 -20.40 0.98 -4.17
N LEU A 148 -19.76 2.10 -4.49
CA LEU A 148 -20.44 3.27 -5.05
C LEU A 148 -20.96 2.99 -6.47
N GLY A 149 -20.27 2.15 -7.24
CA GLY A 149 -20.77 1.68 -8.54
C GLY A 149 -22.10 0.96 -8.41
N PHE A 150 -22.28 0.13 -7.37
CA PHE A 150 -23.58 -0.49 -7.08
C PHE A 150 -24.62 0.54 -6.68
N THR A 151 -24.29 1.46 -5.77
CA THR A 151 -25.19 2.56 -5.36
C THR A 151 -25.70 3.34 -6.57
N LEU A 152 -24.83 3.66 -7.52
CA LEU A 152 -25.14 4.47 -8.68
C LEU A 152 -25.67 3.66 -9.88
N GLY A 153 -25.77 2.34 -9.78
CA GLY A 153 -26.11 1.46 -10.91
C GLY A 153 -25.10 1.55 -12.07
N ASN A 154 -23.85 1.91 -11.81
CA ASN A 154 -22.83 2.16 -12.83
C ASN A 154 -21.91 0.94 -13.01
N LEU A 155 -22.17 0.16 -14.07
CA LEU A 155 -21.40 -1.04 -14.41
C LEU A 155 -19.90 -0.77 -14.61
N ALA A 156 -19.53 0.39 -15.17
CA ALA A 156 -18.12 0.71 -15.37
C ALA A 156 -17.39 0.87 -14.04
N LEU A 157 -18.00 1.55 -13.06
CA LEU A 157 -17.44 1.69 -11.70
C LEU A 157 -17.37 0.35 -10.97
N ILE A 158 -18.38 -0.52 -11.13
CA ILE A 158 -18.39 -1.85 -10.53
C ILE A 158 -17.23 -2.70 -11.08
N ILE A 159 -17.11 -2.79 -12.41
CA ILE A 159 -16.11 -3.63 -13.07
C ILE A 159 -14.69 -3.10 -12.79
N THR A 160 -14.47 -1.79 -12.98
CA THR A 160 -13.14 -1.19 -12.75
C THR A 160 -12.76 -1.23 -11.28
N GLY A 161 -13.70 -0.97 -10.36
CA GLY A 161 -13.48 -1.06 -8.93
C GLY A 161 -13.11 -2.47 -8.48
N ALA A 162 -13.84 -3.50 -8.94
CA ALA A 162 -13.54 -4.90 -8.63
C ALA A 162 -12.18 -5.35 -9.19
N LEU A 163 -11.82 -4.91 -10.40
CA LEU A 163 -10.53 -5.21 -11.02
C LEU A 163 -9.36 -4.59 -10.21
N VAL A 164 -9.47 -3.31 -9.84
CA VAL A 164 -8.46 -2.63 -9.01
C VAL A 164 -8.40 -3.24 -7.61
N GLY A 165 -9.57 -3.52 -7.02
CA GLY A 165 -9.72 -4.13 -5.71
C GLY A 165 -9.01 -5.48 -5.59
N SER A 166 -9.30 -6.38 -6.53
CA SER A 166 -8.67 -7.71 -6.59
C SER A 166 -7.17 -7.64 -6.89
N SER A 167 -6.75 -6.79 -7.84
CA SER A 167 -5.34 -6.59 -8.18
C SER A 167 -4.53 -6.12 -6.97
N GLY A 168 -5.02 -5.11 -6.24
CA GLY A 168 -4.37 -4.62 -5.03
C GLY A 168 -4.28 -5.67 -3.92
N ALA A 169 -5.31 -6.52 -3.76
CA ALA A 169 -5.32 -7.59 -2.77
C ALA A 169 -4.27 -8.68 -3.09
N ILE A 170 -4.22 -9.13 -4.36
CA ILE A 170 -3.25 -10.12 -4.84
C ILE A 170 -1.82 -9.59 -4.70
N LEU A 171 -1.59 -8.33 -5.11
CA LEU A 171 -0.29 -7.70 -4.99
C LEU A 171 0.16 -7.62 -3.53
N SER A 172 -0.73 -7.22 -2.62
CA SER A 172 -0.44 -7.15 -1.18
C SER A 172 -0.05 -8.51 -0.62
N TYR A 173 -0.74 -9.57 -1.05
CA TYR A 173 -0.42 -10.95 -0.66
C TYR A 173 0.96 -11.39 -1.16
N ILE A 174 1.26 -11.15 -2.45
CA ILE A 174 2.57 -11.49 -3.04
C ILE A 174 3.70 -10.75 -2.31
N MET A 175 3.51 -9.48 -1.97
CA MET A 175 4.49 -8.71 -1.21
C MET A 175 4.69 -9.27 0.20
N CYS A 176 3.62 -9.60 0.92
CA CYS A 176 3.71 -10.21 2.26
C CYS A 176 4.48 -11.54 2.21
N LYS A 177 4.16 -12.39 1.24
CA LYS A 177 4.85 -13.67 1.00
C LYS A 177 6.34 -13.45 0.68
N GLY A 178 6.66 -12.46 -0.15
CA GLY A 178 8.04 -12.09 -0.48
C GLY A 178 8.84 -11.54 0.71
N MET A 179 8.16 -11.00 1.73
CA MET A 179 8.76 -10.53 2.99
C MET A 179 8.81 -11.62 4.08
N ASN A 180 8.30 -12.83 3.79
CA ASN A 180 8.10 -13.90 4.77
C ASN A 180 7.33 -13.44 6.03
N ARG A 181 6.30 -12.60 5.84
CA ARG A 181 5.44 -12.08 6.90
C ARG A 181 3.98 -12.36 6.58
N SER A 182 3.18 -12.70 7.58
CA SER A 182 1.75 -12.94 7.38
C SER A 182 1.02 -11.62 7.09
N PHE A 183 0.04 -11.63 6.18
CA PHE A 183 -0.76 -10.45 5.85
C PHE A 183 -1.43 -9.82 7.09
N ILE A 184 -1.92 -10.67 8.01
CA ILE A 184 -2.51 -10.26 9.28
C ILE A 184 -1.49 -9.54 10.17
N SER A 185 -0.24 -10.03 10.24
CA SER A 185 0.81 -9.41 11.05
C SER A 185 1.15 -7.98 10.62
N VAL A 186 1.11 -7.72 9.30
CA VAL A 186 1.38 -6.40 8.72
C VAL A 186 0.24 -5.43 9.02
N ILE A 187 -1.02 -5.87 8.88
CA ILE A 187 -2.21 -5.03 9.11
C ILE A 187 -2.42 -4.72 10.58
N LEU A 188 -2.24 -5.72 11.46
CA LEU A 188 -2.37 -5.52 12.91
C LEU A 188 -1.16 -4.79 13.50
N GLY A 189 -0.14 -4.46 12.69
CA GLY A 189 0.91 -3.51 13.03
C GLY A 189 1.75 -3.91 14.23
N GLY A 190 2.15 -5.17 14.39
CA GLY A 190 3.11 -5.52 15.46
C GLY A 190 3.01 -6.88 16.11
N PHE A 191 2.48 -7.90 15.43
CA PHE A 191 2.92 -9.25 15.75
C PHE A 191 4.15 -9.54 14.89
N GLY A 192 5.33 -9.60 15.53
CA GLY A 192 6.55 -10.08 14.89
C GLY A 192 6.29 -11.43 14.22
N GLY A 193 7.02 -11.71 13.14
CA GLY A 193 6.81 -12.91 12.32
C GLY A 193 6.69 -14.18 13.16
N GLU A 194 5.93 -15.15 12.65
CA GLU A 194 5.78 -16.49 13.24
C GLU A 194 7.10 -17.27 13.32
N THR A 195 8.18 -16.72 12.76
CA THR A 195 9.54 -17.15 13.04
C THR A 195 10.04 -16.38 14.26
N ALA A 196 10.09 -17.07 15.40
CA ALA A 196 10.98 -16.69 16.50
C ALA A 196 12.31 -16.26 15.86
N ALA A 197 12.75 -15.03 16.15
CA ALA A 197 14.07 -14.60 15.74
C ALA A 197 15.03 -15.72 16.12
N ALA A 198 15.77 -16.25 15.14
CA ALA A 198 16.91 -17.10 15.45
C ALA A 198 17.67 -16.37 16.55
N SER A 199 17.78 -17.01 17.72
CA SER A 199 18.52 -16.46 18.83
C SER A 199 19.87 -16.04 18.27
N ASP A 200 20.19 -14.76 18.41
CA ASP A 200 21.53 -14.25 18.10
C ASP A 200 22.50 -15.23 18.74
N ASP A 201 23.32 -15.89 17.92
CA ASP A 201 24.23 -16.94 18.39
C ASP A 201 25.33 -16.33 19.28
N GLY A 202 25.35 -15.00 19.43
CA GLY A 202 26.32 -14.23 20.18
C GLY A 202 27.69 -14.27 19.52
N ILE A 203 27.79 -14.82 18.30
CA ILE A 203 29.03 -14.98 17.58
C ILE A 203 29.25 -13.71 16.78
N GLU A 204 30.05 -12.79 17.31
CA GLU A 204 30.59 -11.69 16.53
C GLU A 204 31.51 -12.25 15.43
N ARG A 205 30.97 -12.35 14.22
CA ARG A 205 31.75 -12.73 13.04
C ARG A 205 32.61 -11.54 12.60
N THR A 206 33.87 -11.80 12.28
CA THR A 206 34.80 -10.78 11.81
C THR A 206 34.42 -10.31 10.41
N VAL A 207 34.23 -9.00 10.22
CA VAL A 207 33.95 -8.41 8.90
C VAL A 207 35.22 -8.36 8.07
N LYS A 208 35.19 -8.96 6.87
CA LYS A 208 36.27 -8.81 5.89
C LYS A 208 36.04 -7.54 5.08
N GLN A 209 37.00 -6.61 5.13
CA GLN A 209 36.97 -5.37 4.35
C GLN A 209 37.95 -5.50 3.16
N GLY A 210 37.57 -4.95 2.01
CA GLY A 210 38.39 -4.90 0.80
C GLY A 210 38.21 -3.57 0.08
N SER A 211 39.17 -3.20 -0.77
CA SER A 211 39.11 -1.96 -1.54
C SER A 211 38.22 -2.12 -2.80
N ALA A 212 37.83 -1.00 -3.40
CA ALA A 212 37.09 -1.02 -4.67
C ALA A 212 37.94 -1.60 -5.81
N ASP A 213 39.26 -1.39 -5.78
CA ASP A 213 40.20 -1.90 -6.77
C ASP A 213 40.30 -3.43 -6.71
N ASP A 214 40.32 -4.01 -5.50
CA ASP A 214 40.30 -5.47 -5.32
C ASP A 214 39.00 -6.08 -5.86
N ALA A 215 37.86 -5.43 -5.61
CA ALA A 215 36.57 -5.86 -6.11
C ALA A 215 36.52 -5.80 -7.65
N ALA A 216 37.04 -4.73 -8.26
CA ALA A 216 37.12 -4.60 -9.71
C ALA A 216 37.98 -5.70 -10.33
N TYR A 217 39.15 -5.97 -9.74
CA TYR A 217 40.04 -7.04 -10.20
C TYR A 217 39.38 -8.42 -10.13
N LEU A 218 38.68 -8.72 -9.03
CA LEU A 218 37.94 -9.98 -8.88
C LEU A 218 36.82 -10.11 -9.91
N MET A 219 36.06 -9.04 -10.16
CA MET A 219 34.96 -9.06 -11.13
C MET A 219 35.44 -9.20 -12.58
N MET A 220 36.54 -8.54 -12.97
CA MET A 220 37.10 -8.65 -14.33
C MET A 220 37.62 -10.05 -14.66
N ASN A 221 38.10 -10.79 -13.65
CA ASN A 221 38.61 -12.15 -13.84
C ASN A 221 37.53 -13.23 -13.59
N ALA A 222 36.29 -12.84 -13.30
CA ALA A 222 35.18 -13.76 -13.13
C ALA A 222 34.59 -14.16 -14.49
N GLN A 223 34.10 -15.39 -14.60
CA GLN A 223 33.34 -15.81 -15.79
C GLN A 223 31.90 -15.27 -15.78
N LYS A 224 31.33 -15.14 -14.57
CA LYS A 224 29.94 -14.73 -14.37
C LYS A 224 29.80 -13.89 -13.11
N VAL A 225 29.11 -12.77 -13.22
CA VAL A 225 28.81 -11.84 -12.13
C VAL A 225 27.30 -11.66 -12.02
N ILE A 226 26.76 -11.91 -10.83
CA ILE A 226 25.34 -11.69 -10.53
C ILE A 226 25.23 -10.47 -9.62
N ILE A 227 24.56 -9.43 -10.10
CA ILE A 227 24.34 -8.19 -9.37
C ILE A 227 22.98 -8.28 -8.66
N VAL A 228 22.98 -8.04 -7.35
CA VAL A 228 21.77 -8.03 -6.51
C VAL A 228 21.48 -6.58 -6.08
N PRO A 229 20.70 -5.81 -6.86
CA PRO A 229 20.41 -4.42 -6.51
C PRO A 229 19.46 -4.33 -5.32
N GLY A 230 19.66 -3.30 -4.50
CA GLY A 230 18.83 -3.01 -3.34
C GLY A 230 18.48 -1.52 -3.23
N TYR A 231 17.70 -1.16 -2.20
CA TYR A 231 17.25 0.22 -2.02
C TYR A 231 18.39 1.25 -1.89
N GLY A 232 19.56 0.83 -1.38
CA GLY A 232 20.75 1.69 -1.31
C GLY A 232 21.19 2.23 -2.69
N MET A 233 21.07 1.42 -3.74
CA MET A 233 21.36 1.84 -5.12
C MET A 233 20.42 2.99 -5.55
N ALA A 234 19.14 2.87 -5.24
CA ALA A 234 18.14 3.88 -5.57
C ALA A 234 18.37 5.20 -4.80
N VAL A 235 18.71 5.12 -3.51
CA VAL A 235 18.99 6.32 -2.70
C VAL A 235 20.24 7.04 -3.20
N ALA A 236 21.27 6.29 -3.60
CA ALA A 236 22.50 6.84 -4.14
C ALA A 236 22.41 7.25 -5.62
N GLN A 237 21.29 6.98 -6.30
CA GLN A 237 21.13 7.20 -7.75
C GLN A 237 22.22 6.50 -8.58
N ALA A 238 22.62 5.31 -8.15
CA ALA A 238 23.77 4.59 -8.70
C ALA A 238 23.44 3.71 -9.92
N GLN A 239 22.18 3.68 -10.39
CA GLN A 239 21.73 2.79 -11.47
C GLN A 239 22.51 3.01 -12.79
N HIS A 240 22.89 4.24 -13.11
CA HIS A 240 23.66 4.55 -14.33
C HIS A 240 25.12 4.12 -14.20
N ALA A 241 25.73 4.33 -13.03
CA ALA A 241 27.10 3.87 -12.77
C ALA A 241 27.18 2.34 -12.76
N LEU A 242 26.17 1.68 -12.20
CA LEU A 242 26.02 0.22 -12.21
C LEU A 242 25.93 -0.31 -13.66
N ARG A 243 25.13 0.34 -14.51
CA ARG A 243 25.03 0.02 -15.93
C ARG A 243 26.37 0.15 -16.64
N GLU A 244 27.07 1.27 -16.46
CA GLU A 244 28.37 1.51 -17.09
C GLU A 244 29.42 0.47 -16.66
N MET A 245 29.43 0.11 -15.37
CA MET A 245 30.28 -0.95 -14.84
C MET A 245 29.94 -2.30 -15.49
N ALA A 246 28.65 -2.66 -15.59
CA ALA A 246 28.22 -3.89 -16.22
C ALA A 246 28.62 -3.96 -17.70
N ASP A 247 28.51 -2.87 -18.43
CA ASP A 247 28.90 -2.80 -19.85
C ASP A 247 30.41 -2.98 -20.02
N LYS A 248 31.23 -2.40 -19.13
CA LYS A 248 32.68 -2.65 -19.10
C LYS A 248 33.02 -4.11 -18.80
N LEU A 249 32.31 -4.75 -17.89
CA LEU A 249 32.51 -6.18 -17.58
C LEU A 249 32.16 -7.07 -18.78
N LYS A 250 31.04 -6.80 -19.46
CA LYS A 250 30.65 -7.52 -20.68
C LYS A 250 31.65 -7.34 -21.82
N ALA A 251 32.22 -6.15 -21.97
CA ALA A 251 33.28 -5.89 -22.95
C ALA A 251 34.55 -6.73 -22.69
N ASN A 252 34.77 -7.14 -21.44
CA ASN A 252 35.84 -8.07 -21.04
C ASN A 252 35.41 -9.55 -21.08
N GLY A 253 34.25 -9.86 -21.67
CA GLY A 253 33.76 -11.24 -21.84
C GLY A 253 33.08 -11.85 -20.61
N VAL A 254 32.80 -11.05 -19.57
CA VAL A 254 32.12 -11.52 -18.36
C VAL A 254 30.61 -11.60 -18.57
N GLU A 255 29.97 -12.71 -18.21
CA GLU A 255 28.50 -12.82 -18.20
C GLU A 255 27.93 -12.04 -17.01
N VAL A 256 27.12 -10.99 -17.25
CA VAL A 256 26.48 -10.21 -16.19
C VAL A 256 24.99 -10.51 -16.15
N LYS A 257 24.46 -10.80 -14.95
CA LYS A 257 23.03 -11.03 -14.70
C LYS A 257 22.53 -10.23 -13.51
N TYR A 258 21.24 -9.89 -13.51
CA TYR A 258 20.59 -9.17 -12.39
C TYR A 258 19.64 -10.10 -11.63
N ALA A 259 19.83 -10.19 -10.32
CA ALA A 259 18.94 -10.94 -9.43
C ALA A 259 18.15 -9.97 -8.56
N ILE A 260 16.89 -9.74 -8.93
CA ILE A 260 16.01 -8.78 -8.24
C ILE A 260 15.14 -9.52 -7.24
N HIS A 261 15.33 -9.22 -5.95
CA HIS A 261 14.44 -9.72 -4.92
C HIS A 261 13.04 -9.08 -5.04
N PRO A 262 11.92 -9.82 -4.89
CA PRO A 262 10.57 -9.29 -5.14
C PRO A 262 10.17 -8.05 -4.33
N VAL A 263 10.80 -7.88 -3.16
CA VAL A 263 10.55 -6.76 -2.22
C VAL A 263 11.72 -5.78 -2.14
N ALA A 264 12.65 -5.84 -3.11
CA ALA A 264 13.75 -4.87 -3.18
C ALA A 264 13.23 -3.47 -3.51
N GLY A 265 13.49 -2.52 -2.61
CA GLY A 265 13.10 -1.12 -2.76
C GLY A 265 11.93 -0.72 -1.87
N ARG A 266 11.15 0.27 -2.34
CA ARG A 266 9.99 0.86 -1.63
C ARG A 266 8.66 0.78 -2.41
N MET A 267 8.63 0.03 -3.50
CA MET A 267 7.40 -0.30 -4.24
C MET A 267 7.62 -1.60 -5.02
N PRO A 268 6.56 -2.35 -5.36
CA PRO A 268 6.67 -3.49 -6.27
C PRO A 268 7.34 -3.08 -7.58
N GLY A 269 8.32 -3.87 -8.03
CA GLY A 269 9.05 -3.61 -9.27
C GLY A 269 9.94 -2.36 -9.24
N HIS A 270 10.24 -1.77 -8.07
CA HIS A 270 11.05 -0.56 -7.97
C HIS A 270 12.39 -0.72 -8.70
N MET A 271 13.11 -1.82 -8.44
CA MET A 271 14.41 -2.04 -9.07
C MET A 271 14.29 -2.25 -10.59
N ASN A 272 13.25 -2.93 -11.05
CA ASN A 272 13.01 -3.14 -12.48
C ASN A 272 12.87 -1.80 -13.22
N VAL A 273 12.09 -0.86 -12.67
CA VAL A 273 11.89 0.46 -13.27
C VAL A 273 13.20 1.26 -13.30
N LEU A 274 13.99 1.25 -12.21
CA LEU A 274 15.27 1.98 -12.17
C LEU A 274 16.32 1.40 -13.11
N LEU A 275 16.37 0.07 -13.24
CA LEU A 275 17.26 -0.58 -14.20
C LEU A 275 16.83 -0.28 -15.64
N ALA A 276 15.52 -0.28 -15.91
CA ALA A 276 14.98 0.11 -17.21
C ALA A 276 15.26 1.60 -17.53
N GLU A 277 15.16 2.49 -16.55
CA GLU A 277 15.57 3.90 -16.68
C GLU A 277 17.05 4.04 -17.02
N ALA A 278 17.90 3.16 -16.48
CA ALA A 278 19.30 3.05 -16.85
C ALA A 278 19.55 2.29 -18.16
N ASN A 279 18.51 1.95 -18.93
CA ASN A 279 18.57 1.18 -20.18
C ASN A 279 19.22 -0.21 -20.06
N VAL A 280 19.00 -0.89 -18.93
CA VAL A 280 19.34 -2.31 -18.78
C VAL A 280 18.31 -3.17 -19.53
N PRO A 281 18.73 -4.05 -20.46
CA PRO A 281 17.86 -5.01 -21.12
C PRO A 281 17.17 -5.96 -20.13
N TYR A 282 15.92 -6.30 -20.39
CA TYR A 282 15.10 -7.12 -19.48
C TYR A 282 15.48 -8.61 -19.45
N ASP A 283 16.28 -9.07 -20.40
CA ASP A 283 16.78 -10.45 -20.51
C ASP A 283 18.07 -10.70 -19.71
N GLU A 284 18.64 -9.64 -19.14
CA GLU A 284 19.81 -9.65 -18.25
C GLU A 284 19.41 -9.75 -16.77
#